data_AF-A0A1L6J859-F1
#
_entry.id   AF-A0A1L6J859-F1
#
_cell.length_a   1.000
_cell.length_b   1.000
_cell.length_c   1.000
_cell.angle_alpha   90.00
_cell.angle_beta   90.00
_cell.angle_gamma   90.00
#
_symmetry.space_group_name_H-M   'P 1'
#
loop_
_entity.id
_entity.type
_entity.pdbx_description
1 polymer ?
#
loop_
_entity_poly.entity_id
_entity_poly.type
_entity_poly.pdbx_seq_one_letter_code
_entity_poly.pdbx_strand_id
1 'polypeptide(L)'
;MSDLLNAQGLRASIAEALEEGHGFWRACSGCQESCDGVVSVQDYPYSEVFRCQPGGGCRECGGLGVIWDDTDYDAMARAMLADDASDIGSDEARGYWRGLDHIANFINALDSSAMSAKEVRTAIYAECLTARPAPAVDATALEAARFVESADSSGEFVTGDDGFVVYWPQGFGGGAFSAWTLRVFADELDRRNAGWAASLAAYLGTQR
;
A
#
# COMPACT_ATOMS: atom_id res chain seq x y z
N MET A 1 7.60 46.09 -8.64
CA MET A 1 7.59 45.68 -10.06
C MET A 1 8.72 44.71 -10.41
N SER A 2 9.88 44.76 -9.74
CA SER A 2 10.99 43.81 -9.98
C SER A 2 10.73 42.39 -9.45
N ASP A 3 9.97 42.23 -8.35
CA ASP A 3 9.73 40.90 -7.75
C ASP A 3 8.73 40.03 -8.52
N LEU A 4 7.80 40.65 -9.27
CA LEU A 4 6.83 39.93 -10.10
C LEU A 4 7.47 39.34 -11.36
N LEU A 5 8.52 39.99 -11.89
CA LEU A 5 9.30 39.48 -13.03
C LEU A 5 10.15 38.26 -12.63
N ASN A 6 10.68 38.23 -11.40
CA ASN A 6 11.40 37.08 -10.86
C ASN A 6 10.47 35.87 -10.61
N ALA A 7 9.26 36.09 -10.12
CA ALA A 7 8.29 35.01 -9.88
C ALA A 7 7.79 34.36 -11.19
N GLN A 8 7.63 35.13 -12.25
CA GLN A 8 7.29 34.60 -13.57
C GLN A 8 8.45 33.83 -14.21
N GLY A 9 9.69 34.33 -14.10
CA GLY A 9 10.88 33.63 -14.59
C GLY A 9 11.09 32.28 -13.89
N LEU A 10 10.94 32.24 -12.56
CA LEU A 10 11.06 31.01 -11.78
C LEU A 10 10.01 29.96 -12.20
N ARG A 11 8.76 30.37 -12.45
CA ARG A 11 7.70 29.47 -12.92
C ARG A 11 7.99 28.89 -14.31
N ALA A 12 8.56 29.70 -15.20
CA ALA A 12 8.95 29.24 -16.53
C ALA A 12 10.08 28.19 -16.46
N SER A 13 11.11 28.43 -15.65
CA SER A 13 12.22 27.47 -15.47
C SER A 13 11.80 26.16 -14.81
N ILE A 14 10.83 26.19 -13.89
CA ILE A 14 10.25 24.97 -13.30
C ILE A 14 9.47 24.18 -14.36
N ALA A 15 8.73 24.85 -15.24
CA ALA A 15 7.97 24.18 -16.30
C ALA A 15 8.91 23.54 -17.33
N GLU A 16 9.98 24.23 -17.71
CA GLU A 16 11.00 23.72 -18.65
C GLU A 16 11.71 22.47 -18.09
N ALA A 17 12.16 22.50 -16.83
CA ALA A 17 12.78 21.35 -16.17
C ALA A 17 11.83 20.13 -16.07
N LEU A 18 10.51 20.36 -15.94
CA LEU A 18 9.51 19.30 -15.97
C LEU A 18 9.28 18.72 -17.37
N GLU A 19 9.47 19.50 -18.43
CA GLU A 19 9.33 19.04 -19.82
C GLU A 19 10.55 18.26 -20.31
N GLU A 20 11.74 18.57 -19.82
CA GLU A 20 12.99 17.84 -20.14
C GLU A 20 13.07 16.45 -19.50
N GLY A 21 12.18 16.13 -18.55
CA GLY A 21 12.03 14.78 -18.00
C GLY A 21 13.15 14.33 -17.04
N HIS A 22 13.93 15.27 -16.51
CA HIS A 22 15.08 14.99 -15.63
C HIS A 22 14.73 14.89 -14.13
N GLY A 23 13.46 14.67 -13.81
CA GLY A 23 13.00 14.53 -12.43
C GLY A 23 11.61 15.11 -12.20
N PHE A 24 11.19 15.13 -10.95
CA PHE A 24 9.94 15.74 -10.53
C PHE A 24 10.06 16.31 -9.12
N TRP A 25 9.20 17.29 -8.80
CA TRP A 25 9.06 17.76 -7.43
C TRP A 25 8.23 16.76 -6.64
N ARG A 26 8.82 16.22 -5.57
CA ARG A 26 8.10 15.40 -4.60
C ARG A 26 7.91 16.17 -3.30
N ALA A 27 6.87 15.82 -2.55
CA ALA A 27 6.67 16.36 -1.22
C ALA A 27 7.83 15.96 -0.31
N CYS A 28 8.27 16.89 0.54
CA CYS A 28 9.26 16.56 1.56
C CYS A 28 8.62 15.65 2.60
N SER A 29 9.16 14.43 2.76
CA SER A 29 8.65 13.44 3.72
C SER A 29 8.69 13.91 5.17
N GLY A 30 9.62 14.80 5.52
CA GLY A 30 9.69 15.41 6.86
C GLY A 30 8.73 16.59 7.07
N CYS A 31 8.04 17.05 6.01
CA CYS A 31 7.13 18.21 6.08
C CYS A 31 5.66 17.86 5.90
N GLN A 32 5.36 16.66 5.43
CA GLN A 32 4.00 16.18 5.32
C GLN A 32 3.65 15.37 6.56
N GLU A 33 2.80 15.93 7.39
CA GLU A 33 2.08 15.16 8.39
C GLU A 33 0.90 14.46 7.69
N SER A 34 1.05 13.17 7.41
CA SER A 34 -0.08 12.33 6.99
C SER A 34 -0.61 11.59 8.21
N CYS A 35 -1.89 11.73 8.52
CA CYS A 35 -2.58 10.77 9.39
C CYS A 35 -2.92 9.55 8.53
N ASP A 36 -2.42 8.37 8.91
CA ASP A 36 -2.73 7.09 8.26
C ASP A 36 -2.41 7.01 6.75
N GLY A 37 -1.34 7.70 6.32
CA GLY A 37 -0.92 7.72 4.91
C GLY A 37 -1.79 8.56 3.98
N VAL A 38 -2.81 9.24 4.52
CA VAL A 38 -3.63 10.21 3.79
C VAL A 38 -3.14 11.61 4.12
N VAL A 39 -2.75 12.36 3.08
CA VAL A 39 -2.41 13.76 3.21
C VAL A 39 -3.70 14.57 3.21
N SER A 40 -3.92 15.36 4.25
CA SER A 40 -5.09 16.25 4.33
C SER A 40 -5.06 17.23 3.16
N VAL A 41 -6.05 17.14 2.27
CA VAL A 41 -6.23 18.08 1.15
C VAL A 41 -6.50 19.50 1.65
N GLN A 42 -7.02 19.62 2.88
CA GLN A 42 -7.32 20.90 3.51
C GLN A 42 -6.05 21.60 4.01
N ASP A 43 -5.10 20.86 4.57
CA ASP A 43 -3.87 21.42 5.15
C ASP A 43 -2.73 21.52 4.12
N TYR A 44 -2.72 20.61 3.14
CA TYR A 44 -1.72 20.54 2.07
C TYR A 44 -2.42 20.50 0.71
N PRO A 45 -2.93 21.63 0.20
CA PRO A 45 -3.59 21.68 -1.10
C PRO A 45 -2.59 21.33 -2.22
N TYR A 46 -3.08 20.64 -3.26
CA TYR A 46 -2.26 20.30 -4.42
C TYR A 46 -1.78 21.57 -5.13
N SER A 47 -0.48 21.62 -5.42
CA SER A 47 0.14 22.70 -6.18
C SER A 47 0.31 22.29 -7.63
N GLU A 48 -0.32 23.02 -8.56
CA GLU A 48 -0.13 22.80 -10.01
C GLU A 48 1.31 23.09 -10.45
N VAL A 49 2.02 23.99 -9.75
CA VAL A 49 3.40 24.38 -10.08
C VAL A 49 4.37 23.23 -9.77
N PHE A 50 4.22 22.61 -8.61
CA PHE A 50 5.08 21.48 -8.20
C PHE A 50 4.51 20.13 -8.61
N ARG A 51 3.27 20.08 -9.08
CA ARG A 51 2.53 18.84 -9.40
C ARG A 51 2.49 17.84 -8.23
N CYS A 52 2.47 18.36 -7.00
CA CYS A 52 2.33 17.59 -5.77
C CYS A 52 1.74 18.46 -4.64
N GLN A 53 1.50 17.87 -3.47
CA GLN A 53 1.05 18.60 -2.27
C GLN A 53 2.28 19.07 -1.46
N PRO A 54 2.68 20.35 -1.48
CA PRO A 54 3.82 20.82 -0.69
C PRO A 54 3.52 20.72 0.81
N GLY A 55 4.50 20.27 1.60
CA GLY A 55 4.40 20.22 3.07
C GLY A 55 4.67 21.57 3.76
N GLY A 56 4.68 21.59 5.09
CA GLY A 56 4.83 22.81 5.90
C GLY A 56 6.22 23.49 5.86
N GLY A 57 7.21 22.85 5.22
CA GLY A 57 8.58 23.34 5.10
C GLY A 57 9.43 23.07 6.35
N CYS A 58 10.59 22.44 6.17
CA CYS A 58 11.57 22.18 7.22
C CYS A 58 12.98 22.54 6.74
N ARG A 59 13.99 22.31 7.58
CA ARG A 59 15.39 22.58 7.23
C ARG A 59 15.88 21.72 6.06
N GLU A 60 15.39 20.49 5.91
CA GLU A 60 15.85 19.55 4.88
C GLU A 60 15.44 20.00 3.46
N CYS A 61 14.26 20.59 3.32
CA CYS A 61 13.77 21.11 2.04
C CYS A 61 13.98 22.63 1.89
N GLY A 62 14.81 23.25 2.74
CA GLY A 62 15.05 24.70 2.72
C GLY A 62 13.79 25.56 2.93
N GLY A 63 12.78 25.03 3.61
CA GLY A 63 11.50 25.72 3.86
C GLY A 63 10.48 25.66 2.73
N LEU A 64 10.76 24.97 1.61
CA LEU A 64 9.84 24.91 0.45
C LEU A 64 8.71 23.87 0.58
N GLY A 65 8.87 22.87 1.44
CA GLY A 65 7.92 21.76 1.59
C GLY A 65 7.99 20.71 0.48
N VAL A 66 8.88 20.89 -0.50
CA VAL A 66 9.10 20.00 -1.65
C VAL A 66 10.60 19.83 -1.91
N ILE A 67 10.97 18.70 -2.53
CA ILE A 67 12.34 18.36 -2.91
C ILE A 67 12.33 17.93 -4.39
N TRP A 68 13.32 18.35 -5.16
CA TRP A 68 13.53 17.84 -6.51
C TRP A 68 14.11 16.44 -6.44
N ASP A 69 13.45 15.50 -7.09
CA ASP A 69 13.88 14.11 -7.18
C ASP A 69 14.26 13.79 -8.62
N ASP A 70 15.55 13.55 -8.84
CA ASP A 70 16.15 13.15 -10.11
C ASP A 70 16.51 11.66 -10.14
N THR A 71 16.01 10.88 -9.18
CA THR A 71 16.23 9.43 -9.12
C THR A 71 15.61 8.76 -10.34
N ASP A 72 16.41 7.98 -11.08
CA ASP A 72 15.93 7.11 -12.16
C ASP A 72 15.22 5.88 -11.58
N TYR A 73 13.94 6.05 -11.24
CA TYR A 73 13.09 4.98 -10.72
C TYR A 73 12.94 3.80 -11.69
N ASP A 74 13.06 4.04 -13.00
CA ASP A 74 13.02 2.96 -14.00
C ASP A 74 14.28 2.10 -13.93
N ALA A 75 15.45 2.71 -13.76
CA ALA A 75 16.70 1.98 -13.53
C ALA A 75 16.66 1.20 -12.21
N MET A 76 16.12 1.80 -11.15
CA MET A 76 15.94 1.12 -9.86
C MET A 76 15.00 -0.09 -9.99
N ALA A 77 13.83 0.08 -10.62
CA ALA A 77 12.88 -1.00 -10.85
C ALA A 77 13.49 -2.14 -11.69
N ARG A 78 14.25 -1.81 -12.74
CA ARG A 78 14.97 -2.82 -13.54
C ARG A 78 15.99 -3.60 -12.71
N ALA A 79 16.70 -2.94 -11.80
CA ALA A 79 17.66 -3.61 -10.93
C ALA A 79 16.98 -4.56 -9.94
N MET A 80 15.91 -4.11 -9.28
CA MET A 80 15.15 -4.96 -8.34
C MET A 80 14.55 -6.19 -9.03
N LEU A 81 13.99 -6.02 -10.24
CA LEU A 81 13.46 -7.14 -11.03
C LEU A 81 14.56 -8.13 -11.48
N ALA A 82 15.78 -7.66 -11.69
CA ALA A 82 16.91 -8.52 -12.05
C ALA A 82 17.38 -9.36 -10.85
N ASP A 83 17.37 -8.77 -9.65
CA ASP A 83 17.74 -9.47 -8.40
C ASP A 83 16.67 -10.50 -8.02
N ASP A 84 15.37 -10.15 -8.10
CA ASP A 84 14.27 -11.09 -7.83
C ASP A 84 14.28 -12.30 -8.78
N ALA A 85 14.67 -12.11 -10.04
CA ALA A 85 14.82 -13.20 -11.00
C ALA A 85 15.95 -14.17 -10.65
N SER A 86 16.92 -13.73 -9.83
CA SER A 86 18.08 -14.54 -9.42
C SER A 86 17.82 -15.39 -8.17
N ASP A 87 16.85 -15.00 -7.33
CA ASP A 87 16.51 -15.68 -6.07
C ASP A 87 15.35 -16.70 -6.18
N ILE A 88 14.64 -16.74 -7.31
CA ILE A 88 13.64 -17.80 -7.55
C ILE A 88 14.36 -19.10 -7.93
N GLY A 89 14.55 -19.96 -6.92
CA GLY A 89 15.01 -21.34 -7.12
C GLY A 89 14.20 -22.05 -8.20
N SER A 90 14.89 -22.78 -9.08
CA SER A 90 14.37 -23.38 -10.33
C SER A 90 13.16 -24.31 -10.19
N ASP A 91 12.77 -24.69 -8.97
CA ASP A 91 11.64 -25.57 -8.69
C ASP A 91 10.32 -24.83 -8.41
N GLU A 92 10.34 -23.59 -7.88
CA GLU A 92 9.13 -22.80 -7.64
C GLU A 92 8.60 -22.11 -8.91
N ALA A 93 9.50 -21.80 -9.85
CA ALA A 93 9.12 -21.30 -11.17
C ALA A 93 8.17 -22.28 -11.89
N ARG A 94 8.38 -23.60 -11.79
CA ARG A 94 7.55 -24.61 -12.47
C ARG A 94 6.09 -24.66 -12.00
N GLY A 95 5.79 -24.15 -10.80
CA GLY A 95 4.41 -24.03 -10.31
C GLY A 95 3.68 -22.84 -10.91
N TYR A 96 4.37 -21.71 -11.06
CA TYR A 96 3.80 -20.45 -11.56
C TYR A 96 3.53 -20.49 -13.08
N TRP A 97 4.34 -21.22 -13.86
CA TRP A 97 4.19 -21.31 -15.31
C TRP A 97 3.00 -22.17 -15.80
N ARG A 98 2.34 -22.98 -14.95
CA ARG A 98 1.15 -23.75 -15.37
C ARG A 98 -0.07 -22.89 -15.69
N GLY A 99 -0.14 -21.67 -15.16
CA GLY A 99 -1.19 -20.71 -15.52
C GLY A 99 -0.99 -20.08 -16.91
N LEU A 100 0.26 -20.04 -17.38
CA LEU A 100 0.62 -19.43 -18.68
C LEU A 100 0.43 -20.40 -19.86
N ASP A 101 0.33 -21.71 -19.62
CA ASP A 101 -0.04 -22.68 -20.65
C ASP A 101 -1.46 -22.42 -21.20
N HIS A 102 -2.39 -21.95 -20.35
CA HIS A 102 -3.74 -21.58 -20.78
C HIS A 102 -3.73 -20.30 -21.64
N ILE A 103 -2.93 -19.31 -21.27
CA ILE A 103 -2.76 -18.05 -22.02
C ILE A 103 -2.05 -18.31 -23.35
N ALA A 104 -1.03 -19.16 -23.38
CA ALA A 104 -0.33 -19.55 -24.60
C ALA A 104 -1.26 -20.32 -25.56
N ASN A 105 -2.11 -21.22 -25.06
CA ASN A 105 -3.12 -21.90 -25.86
C ASN A 105 -4.21 -20.96 -26.37
N PHE A 106 -4.62 -19.97 -25.58
CA PHE A 106 -5.55 -18.92 -26.02
C PHE A 106 -4.94 -18.05 -27.13
N ILE A 107 -3.69 -17.61 -26.96
CA ILE A 107 -2.95 -16.83 -27.97
C ILE A 107 -2.79 -17.62 -29.27
N ASN A 108 -2.50 -18.93 -29.20
CA ASN A 108 -2.40 -19.80 -30.37
C ASN A 108 -3.76 -20.11 -31.03
N ALA A 109 -4.86 -20.00 -30.27
CA ALA A 109 -6.23 -20.18 -30.79
C ALA A 109 -6.83 -18.91 -31.39
N LEU A 110 -6.22 -17.74 -31.16
CA LEU A 110 -6.60 -16.49 -31.81
C LEU A 110 -6.12 -16.50 -33.26
N ASP A 111 -7.06 -16.53 -34.21
CA ASP A 111 -6.75 -16.40 -35.63
C ASP A 111 -6.30 -14.96 -35.95
N SER A 112 -4.97 -14.78 -35.96
CA SER A 112 -4.31 -13.50 -36.24
C SER A 112 -4.62 -12.91 -37.62
N SER A 113 -5.28 -13.66 -38.52
CA SER A 113 -5.71 -13.16 -39.83
C SER A 113 -7.08 -12.46 -39.82
N ALA A 114 -7.87 -12.62 -38.74
CA ALA A 114 -9.24 -12.13 -38.64
C ALA A 114 -9.44 -10.99 -37.62
N MET A 115 -8.42 -10.66 -36.82
CA MET A 115 -8.51 -9.67 -35.73
C MET A 115 -7.44 -8.60 -35.85
N SER A 116 -7.80 -7.35 -35.57
CA SER A 116 -6.83 -6.26 -35.46
C SER A 116 -5.99 -6.38 -34.18
N ALA A 117 -4.78 -5.84 -34.19
CA ALA A 117 -3.88 -5.85 -33.02
C ALA A 117 -4.53 -5.24 -31.75
N LYS A 118 -5.48 -4.31 -31.91
CA LYS A 118 -6.24 -3.71 -30.80
C LYS A 118 -7.23 -4.70 -30.18
N GLU A 119 -7.88 -5.52 -31.00
CA GLU A 119 -8.85 -6.52 -30.55
C GLU A 119 -8.15 -7.68 -29.86
N VAL A 120 -7.00 -8.11 -30.38
CA VAL A 120 -6.13 -9.12 -29.73
C VAL A 120 -5.67 -8.62 -28.35
N ARG A 121 -5.19 -7.37 -28.26
CA ARG A 121 -4.78 -6.77 -26.99
C ARG A 121 -5.93 -6.71 -25.98
N THR A 122 -7.13 -6.33 -26.42
CA THR A 122 -8.32 -6.23 -25.56
C THR A 122 -8.76 -7.60 -25.05
N ALA A 123 -8.72 -8.63 -25.90
CA ALA A 123 -9.06 -10.01 -25.52
C ALA A 123 -8.06 -10.58 -24.49
N ILE A 124 -6.77 -10.34 -24.68
CA ILE A 124 -5.72 -10.75 -23.72
C ILE A 124 -5.93 -10.06 -22.36
N TYR A 125 -6.21 -8.75 -22.35
CA TYR A 125 -6.50 -8.04 -21.10
C TYR A 125 -7.75 -8.58 -20.39
N ALA A 126 -8.83 -8.86 -21.13
CA ALA A 126 -10.05 -9.39 -20.55
C ALA A 126 -9.84 -10.78 -19.92
N GLU A 127 -9.10 -11.67 -20.61
CA GLU A 127 -8.77 -13.01 -20.11
C GLU A 127 -7.84 -12.97 -18.89
N CYS A 128 -6.83 -12.09 -18.90
CA CYS A 128 -5.95 -11.88 -17.75
C CYS A 128 -6.70 -11.31 -16.53
N LEU A 129 -7.74 -10.51 -16.74
CA LEU A 129 -8.59 -9.98 -15.66
C LEU A 129 -9.51 -11.05 -15.06
N THR A 130 -9.96 -12.02 -15.86
CA THR A 130 -10.79 -13.15 -15.39
C THR A 130 -9.95 -14.29 -14.81
N ALA A 131 -8.71 -14.47 -15.29
CA ALA A 131 -7.69 -15.37 -14.74
C ALA A 131 -7.04 -14.78 -13.47
N ARG A 132 -7.85 -14.19 -12.58
CA ARG A 132 -7.39 -13.81 -11.24
C ARG A 132 -6.77 -15.07 -10.62
N PRO A 133 -5.49 -15.05 -10.22
CA PRO A 133 -4.88 -16.23 -9.62
C PRO A 133 -5.77 -16.65 -8.45
N ALA A 134 -6.15 -17.94 -8.41
CA ALA A 134 -6.79 -18.51 -7.25
C ALA A 134 -5.97 -18.08 -6.02
N PRO A 135 -6.61 -17.60 -4.93
CA PRO A 135 -5.87 -17.05 -3.81
C PRO A 135 -4.86 -18.10 -3.38
N ALA A 136 -3.58 -17.79 -3.58
CA ALA A 136 -2.49 -18.55 -2.98
C ALA A 136 -2.85 -18.67 -1.51
N VAL A 137 -2.71 -19.88 -0.93
CA VAL A 137 -2.96 -20.16 0.47
C VAL A 137 -2.46 -18.97 1.30
N ASP A 138 -3.40 -18.23 1.90
CA ASP A 138 -3.21 -16.82 2.27
C ASP A 138 -2.05 -16.68 3.26
N ALA A 139 -0.87 -16.34 2.74
CA ALA A 139 0.34 -16.17 3.54
C ALA A 139 0.10 -15.17 4.69
N THR A 140 -0.77 -14.18 4.47
CA THR A 140 -1.12 -13.20 5.50
C THR A 140 -1.97 -13.79 6.63
N ALA A 141 -2.84 -14.76 6.33
CA ALA A 141 -3.61 -15.47 7.35
C ALA A 141 -2.72 -16.38 8.23
N LEU A 142 -1.71 -17.02 7.63
CA LEU A 142 -0.75 -17.83 8.39
C LEU A 142 0.11 -16.97 9.32
N GLU A 143 0.57 -15.81 8.84
CA GLU A 143 1.32 -14.84 9.64
C GLU A 143 0.48 -14.27 10.78
N ALA A 144 -0.78 -13.89 10.50
CA ALA A 144 -1.71 -13.44 11.54
C ALA A 144 -1.92 -14.51 12.61
N ALA A 145 -2.09 -15.79 12.22
CA ALA A 145 -2.26 -16.89 13.15
C ALA A 145 -1.04 -17.08 14.07
N ARG A 146 0.18 -17.05 13.51
CA ARG A 146 1.43 -17.14 14.29
C ARG A 146 1.57 -16.00 15.29
N PHE A 147 1.17 -14.81 14.87
CA PHE A 147 1.24 -13.64 15.72
C PHE A 147 0.25 -13.72 16.89
N VAL A 148 -0.99 -14.14 16.65
CA VAL A 148 -1.98 -14.40 17.70
C VAL A 148 -1.49 -15.49 18.66
N GLU A 149 -0.93 -16.58 18.15
CA GLU A 149 -0.35 -17.66 18.97
C GLU A 149 0.77 -17.15 19.88
N SER A 150 1.66 -16.28 19.36
CA SER A 150 2.71 -15.65 20.16
C SER A 150 2.14 -14.79 21.28
N ALA A 151 1.13 -13.96 20.99
CA ALA A 151 0.47 -13.11 21.98
C ALA A 151 -0.26 -13.93 23.06
N ASP A 152 -0.93 -15.03 22.67
CA ASP A 152 -1.54 -15.97 23.61
C ASP A 152 -0.49 -16.62 24.52
N SER A 153 0.62 -17.10 23.94
CA SER A 153 1.70 -17.74 24.71
C SER A 153 2.34 -16.79 25.72
N SER A 154 2.30 -15.49 25.44
CA SER A 154 2.82 -14.41 26.29
C SER A 154 1.78 -13.91 27.31
N GLY A 155 0.55 -14.42 27.27
CA GLY A 155 -0.53 -14.01 28.19
C GLY A 155 -0.97 -12.55 27.96
N GLU A 156 -0.89 -12.07 26.72
CA GLU A 156 -1.22 -10.67 26.39
C GLU A 156 -2.71 -10.46 26.17
N PHE A 157 -3.49 -11.50 25.88
CA PHE A 157 -4.95 -11.40 25.89
C PHE A 157 -5.50 -11.63 27.30
N VAL A 158 -6.07 -10.58 27.88
CA VAL A 158 -6.54 -10.58 29.26
C VAL A 158 -8.05 -10.33 29.30
N THR A 159 -8.78 -11.10 30.09
CA THR A 159 -10.20 -10.82 30.36
C THR A 159 -10.31 -9.77 31.45
N GLY A 160 -10.95 -8.64 31.15
CA GLY A 160 -11.27 -7.60 32.12
C GLY A 160 -12.41 -8.00 33.05
N ASP A 161 -12.60 -7.22 34.11
CA ASP A 161 -13.68 -7.42 35.09
C ASP A 161 -15.08 -7.27 34.47
N ASP A 162 -15.16 -6.60 33.31
CA ASP A 162 -16.38 -6.43 32.52
C ASP A 162 -16.69 -7.62 31.59
N GLY A 163 -15.85 -8.66 31.62
CA GLY A 163 -15.98 -9.86 30.80
C GLY A 163 -15.45 -9.72 29.37
N PHE A 164 -15.01 -8.53 28.95
CA PHE A 164 -14.38 -8.35 27.65
C PHE A 164 -12.92 -8.81 27.68
N VAL A 165 -12.50 -9.50 26.62
CA VAL A 165 -11.10 -9.76 26.36
C VAL A 165 -10.49 -8.50 25.74
N VAL A 166 -9.35 -8.08 26.26
CA VAL A 166 -8.54 -6.97 25.76
C VAL A 166 -7.13 -7.46 25.46
N TYR A 167 -6.43 -6.77 24.55
CA TYR A 167 -5.00 -6.96 24.35
C TYR A 167 -4.23 -6.04 25.29
N TRP A 168 -3.38 -6.63 26.13
CA TRP A 168 -2.58 -5.99 27.16
C TRP A 168 -1.13 -6.52 27.09
N PRO A 169 -0.23 -5.84 26.36
CA PRO A 169 1.13 -6.32 26.16
C PRO A 169 1.89 -6.40 27.49
N GLN A 170 2.60 -7.50 27.71
CA GLN A 170 3.32 -7.76 28.96
C GLN A 170 4.75 -7.22 28.86
N GLY A 171 5.06 -6.11 29.54
CA GLY A 171 6.41 -5.55 29.58
C GLY A 171 6.47 -4.03 29.85
N PHE A 172 7.67 -3.52 30.17
CA PHE A 172 7.90 -2.09 30.35
C PHE A 172 8.04 -1.40 28.97
N GLY A 173 7.05 -0.58 28.62
CA GLY A 173 7.28 0.59 27.75
C GLY A 173 6.67 0.53 26.36
N GLY A 174 5.33 0.45 26.28
CA GLY A 174 4.52 0.89 25.12
C GLY A 174 5.18 0.65 23.76
N GLY A 175 4.98 -0.53 23.18
CA GLY A 175 5.45 -0.83 21.84
C GLY A 175 4.69 -0.04 20.78
N ALA A 176 5.36 0.25 19.66
CA ALA A 176 4.69 0.70 18.44
C ALA A 176 4.28 -0.54 17.63
N PHE A 177 3.00 -0.61 17.27
CA PHE A 177 2.47 -1.64 16.38
C PHE A 177 2.22 -1.06 15.00
N SER A 178 2.43 -1.87 13.96
CA SER A 178 2.03 -1.49 12.60
C SER A 178 0.49 -1.48 12.47
N ALA A 179 -0.05 -0.74 11.50
CA ALA A 179 -1.48 -0.73 11.22
C ALA A 179 -2.02 -2.14 10.90
N TRP A 180 -1.24 -2.95 10.18
CA TRP A 180 -1.58 -4.35 9.90
C TRP A 180 -1.69 -5.17 11.19
N THR A 181 -0.72 -5.02 12.10
CA THR A 181 -0.71 -5.70 13.40
C THR A 181 -1.91 -5.31 14.25
N LEU A 182 -2.24 -4.02 14.30
CA LEU A 182 -3.41 -3.52 15.01
C LEU A 182 -4.71 -4.09 14.42
N ARG A 183 -4.77 -4.28 13.09
CA ARG A 183 -5.91 -4.90 12.45
C ARG A 183 -6.06 -6.37 12.85
N VAL A 184 -4.97 -7.13 12.88
CA VAL A 184 -4.98 -8.52 13.36
C VAL A 184 -5.49 -8.61 14.80
N PHE A 185 -5.05 -7.71 15.68
CA PHE A 185 -5.56 -7.66 17.05
C PHE A 185 -7.05 -7.33 17.11
N ALA A 186 -7.51 -6.35 16.33
CA ALA A 186 -8.92 -5.97 16.31
C ALA A 186 -9.81 -7.14 15.85
N ASP A 187 -9.45 -7.80 14.76
CA ASP A 187 -10.21 -8.94 14.22
C ASP A 187 -10.25 -10.11 15.23
N GLU A 188 -9.14 -10.35 15.93
CA GLU A 188 -9.06 -11.39 16.96
C GLU A 188 -9.87 -11.04 18.22
N LEU A 189 -9.85 -9.77 18.66
CA LEU A 189 -10.66 -9.30 19.77
C LEU A 189 -12.15 -9.36 19.44
N ASP A 190 -12.56 -8.98 18.24
CA ASP A 190 -13.94 -9.11 17.76
C ASP A 190 -14.40 -10.57 17.81
N ARG A 191 -13.55 -11.50 17.33
CA ARG A 191 -13.83 -12.94 17.37
C ARG A 191 -14.00 -13.46 18.80
N ARG A 192 -13.12 -13.06 19.73
CA ARG A 192 -13.18 -13.50 21.13
C ARG A 192 -14.37 -12.91 21.87
N ASN A 193 -14.69 -11.65 21.61
CA ASN A 193 -15.74 -10.92 22.31
C ASN A 193 -17.15 -11.12 21.73
N ALA A 194 -17.28 -11.72 20.55
CA ALA A 194 -18.57 -11.92 19.89
C ALA A 194 -19.63 -12.59 20.78
N GLY A 195 -19.26 -13.63 21.54
CA GLY A 195 -20.19 -14.32 22.44
C GLY A 195 -20.65 -13.46 23.63
N TRP A 196 -19.73 -12.70 24.22
CA TRP A 196 -20.04 -11.80 25.32
C TRP A 196 -20.89 -10.61 24.85
N ALA A 197 -20.53 -10.01 23.72
CA ALA A 197 -21.28 -8.93 23.10
C ALA A 197 -22.72 -9.35 22.79
N ALA A 198 -22.93 -10.56 22.27
CA ALA A 198 -24.27 -11.11 22.04
C ALA A 198 -25.07 -11.28 23.33
N SER A 199 -24.42 -11.76 24.41
CA SER A 199 -25.06 -11.94 25.72
C SER A 199 -25.47 -10.60 26.35
N LEU A 200 -24.59 -9.61 26.27
CA LEU A 200 -24.87 -8.25 26.76
C LEU A 200 -26.01 -7.59 25.97
N ALA A 201 -26.02 -7.74 24.65
CA ALA A 201 -27.10 -7.23 23.81
C ALA A 201 -28.46 -7.87 24.16
N ALA A 202 -28.49 -9.18 24.42
CA ALA A 202 -29.70 -9.87 24.86
C ALA A 202 -30.17 -9.36 26.24
N TYR A 203 -29.27 -9.22 27.21
CA TYR A 203 -29.59 -8.71 28.54
C TYR A 203 -30.18 -7.29 28.47
N LEU A 204 -29.51 -6.37 27.79
CA LEU A 204 -29.97 -4.98 27.66
C LEU A 204 -31.29 -4.89 26.87
N GLY A 205 -31.50 -5.78 25.90
CA GLY A 205 -32.75 -5.88 25.16
C GLY A 205 -33.96 -6.24 26.04
N THR A 206 -33.76 -7.04 27.10
CA THR A 206 -34.83 -7.40 28.05
C THR A 206 -35.20 -6.31 29.05
N GLN A 207 -34.39 -5.25 29.15
CA GLN A 207 -34.60 -4.14 30.08
C GLN A 207 -35.37 -2.96 29.46
N ARG A 208 -35.79 -3.07 28.19
CA ARG A 208 -36.61 -2.08 27.46
C ARG A 208 -38.07 -2.49 27.44
#